data_AF-A0A7J6QRF5-F1
#
_entry.id   AF-A0A7J6QRF5-F1
#
_cell.length_a   1.000
_cell.length_b   1.000
_cell.length_c   1.000
_cell.angle_alpha   90.00
_cell.angle_beta   90.00
_cell.angle_gamma   90.00
#
_symmetry.space_group_name_H-M   'P 1'
#
loop_
_entity.id
_entity.type
_entity.pdbx_description
1 polymer ?
#
loop_
_entity_poly.entity_id
_entity_poly.type
_entity_poly.pdbx_seq_one_letter_code
_entity_poly.pdbx_strand_id
1 'polypeptide(L)'
;MSPASASGTDSKGLRMETLAFLASVSQRLALDEPIVSRHAGREMYRHARRYGIELHDEFKERYCAHCCAVLIPTITTRSVSVHRCGGEGRRKLDGGGVCVEYTCSICNGKTIVDCGRVDPDVTEAEVIQQDSCSQLYR
;
A
#
# COMPACT_ATOMS: atom_id res chain seq x y z
N MET A 1 -18.02 -31.02 -33.95
CA MET A 1 -17.16 -29.83 -33.77
C MET A 1 -17.86 -28.91 -32.79
N SER A 2 -17.44 -28.89 -31.53
CA SER A 2 -17.99 -28.00 -30.51
C SER A 2 -17.16 -26.71 -30.48
N PRO A 3 -17.76 -25.51 -30.49
CA PRO A 3 -17.00 -24.28 -30.45
C PRO A 3 -16.43 -24.05 -29.05
N ALA A 4 -15.17 -23.64 -29.06
CA ALA A 4 -14.29 -23.19 -28.00
C ALA A 4 -14.95 -22.72 -26.68
N SER A 5 -14.60 -23.42 -25.60
CA SER A 5 -14.55 -22.90 -24.24
C SER A 5 -13.29 -22.03 -24.06
N ALA A 6 -13.28 -20.86 -24.69
CA ALA A 6 -12.25 -19.83 -24.52
C ALA A 6 -12.92 -18.51 -24.09
N SER A 7 -13.21 -18.33 -22.80
CA SER A 7 -13.71 -17.03 -22.31
C SER A 7 -13.44 -16.72 -20.83
N GLY A 8 -12.86 -17.66 -20.07
CA GLY A 8 -12.58 -17.45 -18.65
C GLY A 8 -11.28 -16.69 -18.35
N THR A 9 -10.25 -16.88 -19.18
CA THR A 9 -8.88 -16.37 -18.94
C THR A 9 -8.73 -14.89 -19.31
N ASP A 10 -9.34 -14.46 -20.42
CA ASP A 10 -9.15 -13.10 -20.96
C ASP A 10 -9.74 -12.02 -20.03
N SER A 11 -10.86 -12.34 -19.38
CA SER A 11 -11.52 -11.40 -18.46
C SER A 11 -10.75 -11.21 -17.15
N LYS A 12 -10.01 -12.23 -16.68
CA LYS A 12 -9.16 -12.11 -15.49
C LYS A 12 -7.89 -11.32 -15.80
N GLY A 13 -7.26 -11.58 -16.95
CA GLY A 13 -6.11 -10.80 -17.43
C GLY A 13 -6.42 -9.31 -17.52
N LEU A 14 -7.52 -8.96 -18.19
CA LEU A 14 -7.96 -7.56 -18.33
C LEU A 14 -8.23 -6.87 -16.99
N ARG A 15 -8.78 -7.59 -16.00
CA ARG A 15 -9.00 -7.03 -14.64
C ARG A 15 -7.68 -6.75 -13.93
N MET A 16 -6.71 -7.65 -14.03
CA MET A 16 -5.37 -7.44 -13.44
C MET A 16 -4.64 -6.29 -14.12
N GLU A 17 -4.73 -6.18 -15.45
CA GLU A 17 -4.18 -5.06 -16.21
C GLU A 17 -4.84 -3.73 -15.82
N THR A 18 -6.17 -3.72 -15.62
CA THR A 18 -6.89 -2.54 -15.15
C THR A 18 -6.41 -2.11 -13.76
N LEU A 19 -6.20 -3.07 -12.84
CA LEU A 19 -5.64 -2.78 -11.52
C LEU A 19 -4.23 -2.23 -11.60
N ALA A 20 -3.36 -2.84 -12.41
CA ALA A 20 -1.98 -2.37 -12.61
C ALA A 20 -1.95 -0.96 -13.23
N PHE A 21 -2.84 -0.68 -14.18
CA PHE A 21 -3.00 0.64 -14.78
C PHE A 21 -3.41 1.68 -13.74
N LEU A 22 -4.47 1.42 -12.97
CA LEU A 22 -4.95 2.36 -11.93
C LEU A 22 -3.89 2.59 -10.84
N ALA A 23 -3.18 1.54 -10.44
CA ALA A 23 -2.06 1.66 -9.51
C ALA A 23 -0.96 2.56 -10.07
N SER A 24 -0.51 2.31 -11.30
CA SER A 24 0.54 3.09 -11.98
C SER A 24 0.16 4.56 -12.15
N VAL A 25 -1.07 4.84 -12.59
CA VAL A 25 -1.59 6.21 -12.71
C VAL A 25 -1.61 6.91 -11.36
N SER A 26 -2.09 6.24 -10.32
CA SER A 26 -2.16 6.86 -9.00
C SER A 26 -0.76 7.18 -8.44
N GLN A 27 0.23 6.30 -8.63
CA GLN A 27 1.60 6.53 -8.16
C GLN A 27 2.28 7.68 -8.93
N ARG A 28 2.12 7.73 -10.26
CA ARG A 28 2.73 8.79 -11.09
C ARG A 28 2.17 10.17 -10.78
N LEU A 29 0.87 10.26 -10.50
CA LEU A 29 0.20 11.53 -10.24
C LEU A 29 0.27 11.98 -8.77
N ALA A 30 0.81 11.15 -7.87
CA ALA A 30 0.76 11.43 -6.44
C ALA A 30 1.54 12.69 -6.02
N LEU A 31 2.58 13.03 -6.78
CA LEU A 31 3.41 14.22 -6.54
C LEU A 31 2.74 15.50 -7.05
N ASP A 32 2.29 15.48 -8.30
CA ASP A 32 1.82 16.70 -8.99
C ASP A 32 0.31 16.93 -8.80
N GLU A 33 -0.48 15.86 -8.77
CA GLU A 33 -1.94 15.88 -8.81
C GLU A 33 -2.54 14.94 -7.74
N PRO A 34 -2.30 15.20 -6.43
CA PRO A 34 -2.63 14.27 -5.35
C PRO A 34 -4.13 13.94 -5.24
N ILE A 35 -5.00 14.84 -5.70
CA ILE A 35 -6.46 14.60 -5.75
C ILE A 35 -6.81 13.58 -6.85
N VAL A 36 -6.19 13.70 -8.03
CA VAL A 36 -6.40 12.77 -9.15
C VAL A 36 -5.78 11.41 -8.83
N SER A 37 -4.57 11.41 -8.25
CA SER A 37 -3.92 10.21 -7.71
C SER A 37 -4.83 9.44 -6.76
N ARG A 38 -5.40 10.14 -5.77
CA ARG A 38 -6.37 9.56 -4.82
C ARG A 38 -7.58 8.96 -5.53
N HIS A 39 -8.10 9.60 -6.57
CA HIS A 39 -9.23 9.08 -7.31
C HIS A 39 -8.87 7.75 -8.00
N ALA A 40 -7.74 7.70 -8.70
CA ALA A 40 -7.24 6.48 -9.33
C ALA A 40 -7.01 5.35 -8.31
N GLY A 41 -6.39 5.65 -7.16
CA GLY A 41 -6.21 4.70 -6.06
C GLY A 41 -7.55 4.18 -5.54
N ARG A 42 -8.54 5.05 -5.33
CA ARG A 42 -9.89 4.64 -4.90
C ARG A 42 -10.57 3.70 -5.90
N GLU A 43 -10.45 3.97 -7.19
CA GLU A 43 -11.00 3.10 -8.24
C GLU A 43 -10.28 1.76 -8.30
N MET A 44 -8.96 1.71 -8.09
CA MET A 44 -8.21 0.46 -7.96
C MET A 44 -8.78 -0.41 -6.83
N TYR A 45 -8.93 0.13 -5.62
CA TYR A 45 -9.48 -0.61 -4.48
C TYR A 45 -10.93 -1.05 -4.71
N ARG A 46 -11.76 -0.21 -5.35
CA ARG A 46 -13.14 -0.57 -5.74
C ARG A 46 -13.17 -1.71 -6.74
N HIS A 47 -12.31 -1.66 -7.76
CA HIS A 47 -12.23 -2.69 -8.79
C HIS A 47 -11.76 -4.02 -8.19
N ALA A 48 -10.73 -3.99 -7.34
CA ALA A 48 -10.23 -5.17 -6.65
C ALA A 48 -11.33 -5.84 -5.82
N ARG A 49 -12.04 -5.06 -4.99
CA ARG A 49 -13.19 -5.55 -4.19
C ARG A 49 -14.30 -6.11 -5.07
N ARG A 50 -14.68 -5.41 -6.14
CA ARG A 50 -15.76 -5.82 -7.04
C ARG A 50 -15.51 -7.19 -7.65
N TYR A 51 -14.25 -7.53 -7.91
CA TYR A 51 -13.87 -8.78 -8.56
C TYR A 51 -13.21 -9.80 -7.62
N GLY A 52 -13.21 -9.55 -6.31
CA GLY A 52 -12.60 -10.44 -5.32
C GLY A 52 -11.09 -10.65 -5.53
N ILE A 53 -10.40 -9.63 -6.05
CA ILE A 53 -8.96 -9.67 -6.28
C ILE A 53 -8.27 -9.13 -5.03
N GLU A 54 -7.37 -9.94 -4.47
CA GLU A 54 -6.50 -9.51 -3.38
C GLU A 54 -5.37 -8.63 -3.94
N LEU A 55 -5.24 -7.43 -3.38
CA LEU A 55 -4.12 -6.55 -3.71
C LEU A 55 -2.86 -7.01 -2.97
N HIS A 56 -1.72 -6.95 -3.67
CA HIS A 56 -0.42 -7.21 -3.07
C HIS A 56 -0.16 -6.30 -1.87
N ASP A 57 0.57 -6.77 -0.87
CA ASP A 57 0.80 -6.03 0.37
C ASP A 57 1.52 -4.71 0.12
N GLU A 58 2.43 -4.65 -0.86
CA GLU A 58 3.04 -3.39 -1.32
C GLU A 58 2.02 -2.28 -1.67
N PHE A 59 0.86 -2.63 -2.22
CA PHE A 59 -0.21 -1.64 -2.48
C PHE A 59 -0.96 -1.24 -1.21
N LYS A 60 -1.04 -2.13 -0.21
CA LYS A 60 -1.66 -1.80 1.07
C LYS A 60 -0.73 -0.90 1.90
N GLU A 61 0.58 -1.12 1.81
CA GLU A 61 1.60 -0.34 2.52
C GLU A 61 1.71 1.10 2.02
N ARG A 62 1.57 1.31 0.70
CA ARG A 62 1.80 2.61 0.06
C ARG A 62 0.58 3.51 -0.03
N TYR A 63 -0.58 3.09 0.45
CA TYR A 63 -1.83 3.83 0.27
C TYR A 63 -2.52 4.04 1.60
N CYS A 64 -3.13 5.21 1.77
CA CYS A 64 -3.93 5.52 2.93
C CYS A 64 -5.12 4.56 3.02
N ALA A 65 -5.22 3.81 4.12
CA ALA A 65 -6.30 2.86 4.36
C ALA A 65 -7.71 3.50 4.38
N HIS A 66 -7.79 4.81 4.62
CA HIS A 66 -9.06 5.55 4.69
C HIS A 66 -9.51 6.15 3.36
N CYS A 67 -8.59 6.81 2.64
CA CYS A 67 -8.96 7.61 1.47
C CYS A 67 -8.36 7.11 0.15
N CYS A 68 -7.52 6.07 0.20
CA CYS A 68 -6.82 5.47 -0.94
C CYS A 68 -5.86 6.42 -1.68
N ALA A 69 -5.40 7.49 -1.03
CA ALA A 69 -4.31 8.30 -1.58
C ALA A 69 -2.98 7.57 -1.42
N VAL A 70 -2.07 7.70 -2.40
CA VAL A 70 -0.69 7.23 -2.25
C VAL A 70 -0.03 8.02 -1.12
N LEU A 71 0.63 7.33 -0.20
CA LEU A 71 1.38 7.89 0.92
C LEU A 71 2.83 8.11 0.46
N ILE A 72 3.18 9.37 0.25
CA ILE A 72 4.53 9.82 -0.06
C ILE A 72 4.98 10.64 1.14
N PRO A 73 6.05 10.25 1.84
CA PRO A 73 6.62 11.05 2.92
C PRO A 73 6.83 12.50 2.47
N THR A 74 6.57 13.45 3.35
CA THR A 74 6.69 14.91 3.12
C THR A 74 5.71 15.56 2.12
N ILE A 75 4.95 14.79 1.33
CA ILE A 75 4.03 15.33 0.31
C ILE A 75 2.57 15.02 0.67
N THR A 76 2.17 13.75 0.58
CA THR A 76 0.80 13.30 0.92
C THR A 76 0.71 12.70 2.33
N THR A 77 1.82 12.76 3.08
CA THR A 77 1.94 12.31 4.47
C THR A 77 2.21 13.50 5.37
N ARG A 78 1.35 13.72 6.36
CA ARG A 78 1.48 14.77 7.37
C ARG A 78 2.52 14.42 8.42
N SER A 79 2.56 13.17 8.88
CA SER A 79 3.53 12.70 9.87
C SER A 79 3.81 11.21 9.66
N VAL A 80 5.03 10.82 10.01
CA VAL A 80 5.50 9.44 10.07
C VAL A 80 5.92 9.19 11.51
N SER A 81 5.49 8.08 12.09
CA SER A 81 5.90 7.68 13.43
C SER A 81 6.30 6.22 13.43
N VAL A 82 7.42 5.91 14.08
CA VAL A 82 7.96 4.56 14.17
C VAL A 82 7.65 4.00 15.56
N HIS A 83 7.08 2.80 15.60
CA HIS A 83 6.68 2.13 16.83
C HIS A 83 7.24 0.71 16.86
N ARG A 84 7.54 0.21 18.06
CA ARG A 84 7.75 -1.23 18.25
C ARG A 84 6.39 -1.92 18.28
N CYS A 85 6.16 -2.81 17.33
CA CYS A 85 4.98 -3.64 17.29
C CYS A 85 5.20 -4.92 18.11
N GLY A 86 4.36 -5.09 19.13
CA GLY A 86 4.21 -6.36 19.82
C GLY A 86 3.33 -7.27 18.99
N GLY A 87 3.88 -8.38 18.50
CA GLY A 87 3.11 -9.35 17.72
C GLY A 87 1.92 -9.89 18.53
N GLU A 88 0.71 -9.45 18.21
CA GLU A 88 -0.51 -10.08 18.70
C GLU A 88 -0.76 -11.36 17.88
N GLY A 89 -0.17 -12.49 18.31
CA GLY A 89 -0.54 -13.83 17.81
C GLY A 89 0.61 -14.81 17.54
N ARG A 90 0.62 -15.91 18.30
CA ARG A 90 1.27 -17.24 18.11
C ARG A 90 2.69 -17.38 17.54
N ARG A 91 3.51 -16.33 17.43
CA ARG A 91 4.98 -16.44 17.39
C ARG A 91 5.61 -15.30 18.16
N LYS A 92 5.58 -15.39 19.50
CA LYS A 92 6.59 -14.74 20.34
C LYS A 92 7.93 -15.39 20.01
N LEU A 93 8.62 -14.82 19.03
CA LEU A 93 10.03 -15.04 18.82
C LEU A 93 10.69 -13.72 19.22
N ASP A 94 11.72 -13.78 20.04
CA ASP A 94 12.27 -12.73 20.91
C ASP A 94 12.90 -11.49 20.24
N GLY A 95 12.39 -11.04 19.09
CA GLY A 95 12.75 -9.79 18.45
C GLY A 95 11.48 -9.04 18.06
N GLY A 96 11.21 -7.93 18.75
CA GLY A 96 10.04 -7.07 18.48
C GLY A 96 10.07 -6.55 17.04
N GLY A 97 8.91 -6.51 16.38
CA GLY A 97 8.79 -5.95 15.05
C GLY A 97 8.72 -4.42 15.10
N VAL A 98 8.91 -3.77 13.95
CA VAL A 98 8.69 -2.33 13.80
C VAL A 98 7.43 -2.12 12.97
N CYS A 99 6.57 -1.21 13.42
CA CYS A 99 5.51 -0.67 12.62
C CYS A 99 5.73 0.80 12.35
N VAL A 100 5.30 1.23 11.18
CA VAL A 100 5.27 2.63 10.81
C VAL A 100 3.83 3.11 10.71
N GLU A 101 3.50 4.14 11.46
CA GLU A 101 2.24 4.87 11.34
C GLU A 101 2.44 6.08 10.41
N TYR A 102 1.70 6.09 9.30
CA TYR A 102 1.58 7.22 8.39
C TYR A 102 0.28 7.97 8.66
N THR A 103 0.34 9.26 8.93
CA THR A 103 -0.85 10.13 8.95
C THR A 103 -1.00 10.82 7.61
N CYS A 104 -2.10 10.57 6.90
CA CYS A 104 -2.37 11.14 5.58
C CYS A 104 -2.67 12.65 5.65
N SER A 105 -2.00 13.48 4.84
CA SER A 105 -2.26 14.92 4.81
C SER A 105 -3.59 15.30 4.14
N ILE A 106 -4.14 14.41 3.31
CA ILE A 106 -5.38 14.64 2.55
C ILE A 106 -6.64 14.39 3.40
N CYS A 107 -6.61 13.38 4.28
CA CYS A 107 -7.80 12.98 5.05
C CYS A 107 -7.58 12.86 6.56
N ASN A 108 -6.36 13.07 7.05
CA ASN A 108 -5.95 12.87 8.45
C ASN A 108 -6.14 11.42 8.97
N GLY A 109 -6.44 10.47 8.09
CA GLY A 109 -6.51 9.06 8.43
C GLY A 109 -5.12 8.48 8.71
N LYS A 110 -5.05 7.57 9.67
CA LYS A 110 -3.83 6.87 10.06
C LYS A 110 -3.74 5.54 9.32
N THR A 111 -2.57 5.18 8.83
CA THR A 111 -2.29 3.89 8.20
C THR A 111 -1.07 3.29 8.87
N ILE A 112 -1.24 2.13 9.48
CA ILE A 112 -0.18 1.42 10.18
C ILE A 112 0.29 0.28 9.26
N VAL A 113 1.58 0.29 8.98
CA VAL A 113 2.26 -0.75 8.20
C VAL A 113 3.14 -1.55 9.14
N ASP A 114 2.95 -2.87 9.16
CA ASP A 114 3.85 -3.79 9.87
C ASP A 114 5.06 -4.06 8.97
N CYS A 115 6.22 -3.56 9.41
CA CYS A 115 7.48 -3.64 8.70
C CYS A 115 8.28 -4.86 9.16
N GLY A 116 7.68 -5.74 9.96
CA GLY A 116 8.24 -7.00 10.40
C GLY A 116 9.51 -6.81 11.24
N ARG A 117 10.44 -7.75 11.08
CA ARG A 117 11.74 -7.69 11.74
C ARG A 117 12.71 -6.85 10.91
N VAL A 118 12.82 -5.59 11.28
CA VAL A 118 13.88 -4.69 10.84
C VAL A 118 14.79 -4.35 12.02
N ASP A 119 15.89 -3.66 11.75
CA ASP A 119 16.81 -3.18 12.78
C ASP A 119 16.03 -2.40 13.86
N PRO A 120 16.17 -2.74 15.15
CA PRO A 120 15.47 -2.07 16.23
C PRO A 120 15.81 -0.58 16.37
N ASP A 121 16.88 -0.12 15.71
CA ASP A 121 17.34 1.27 15.70
C ASP A 121 16.83 2.06 14.48
N VAL A 122 15.94 1.48 13.65
CA VAL A 122 15.28 2.21 12.55
C VAL A 122 14.59 3.48 13.06
N THR A 123 14.94 4.60 12.43
CA THR A 123 14.45 5.93 12.74
C THR A 123 13.39 6.41 11.74
N GLU A 124 12.59 7.40 12.13
CA GLU A 124 11.65 8.09 11.22
C GLU A 124 12.36 8.65 9.98
N ALA A 125 13.58 9.16 10.13
CA ALA A 125 14.37 9.72 9.05
C ALA A 125 14.75 8.67 7.99
N GLU A 126 15.10 7.45 8.42
CA GLU A 126 15.41 6.35 7.51
C GLU A 126 14.18 5.87 6.75
N VAL A 127 13.04 5.77 7.43
CA VAL A 127 11.75 5.44 6.80
C VAL A 127 11.36 6.48 5.74
N ILE A 128 11.57 7.77 6.03
CA ILE A 128 11.30 8.85 5.10
C ILE A 128 12.25 8.78 3.89
N GLN A 129 13.53 8.43 4.08
CA GLN A 129 14.50 8.34 2.99
C GLN A 129 14.26 7.14 2.05
N GLN A 130 13.69 6.05 2.56
CA GLN A 130 13.47 4.82 1.78
C GLN A 130 12.06 4.72 1.17
N ASP A 131 11.21 5.73 1.36
CA ASP A 131 9.85 5.84 0.80
C ASP A 131 8.87 4.69 1.14
N SER A 132 9.31 3.61 1.78
CA SER A 132 8.47 2.47 2.17
C SER A 132 9.17 1.52 3.15
N CYS A 133 8.37 0.85 3.98
CA CYS A 133 8.86 -0.16 4.91
C CYS A 133 9.46 -1.41 4.25
N SER A 134 8.92 -1.82 3.10
CA SER A 134 9.44 -2.95 2.32
C SER A 134 10.88 -2.76 1.86
N GLN A 135 11.41 -1.52 1.86
CA GLN A 135 12.80 -1.23 1.53
C GLN A 135 13.75 -1.26 2.73
N LEU A 136 13.23 -1.35 3.97
CA LEU A 136 14.02 -1.42 5.20
C LEU A 136 14.63 -2.81 5.43
N TYR A 137 14.16 -3.82 4.71
CA TYR A 137 14.76 -5.16 4.70
C TYR A 137 16.06 -5.12 3.89
N ARG A 138 17.21 -5.19 4.57
CA ARG A 138 18.51 -5.50 3.95
C ARG A 138 18.81 -6.99 3.99
#